data_AF-A0A7W6SR31-F1
#
_entry.id   AF-A0A7W6SR31-F1
#
_cell.length_a   1.000
_cell.length_b   1.000
_cell.length_c   1.000
_cell.angle_alpha   90.00
_cell.angle_beta   90.00
_cell.angle_gamma   90.00
#
_symmetry.space_group_name_H-M   'P 1'
#
loop_
_entity.id
_entity.type
_entity.pdbx_description
1 polymer ?
#
loop_
_entity_poly.entity_id
_entity_poly.type
_entity_poly.pdbx_seq_one_letter_code
_entity_poly.pdbx_strand_id
1 'polypeptide(L)' 'MFSKDDPDFKKMVDDVLSKLMASGEFTKIYDKWFMAAIPPKNINLNFPMTEAPKGRVAHPSDVVND' A
#
# COMPACT_ATOMS: atom_id res chain seq x y z
N MET A 1 -13.63 -0.09 -1.30
CA MET A 1 -13.83 0.59 -2.59
C MET A 1 -14.68 1.82 -2.32
N PHE A 2 -14.26 2.97 -2.82
CA PHE A 2 -15.06 4.21 -2.81
C PHE A 2 -16.16 4.13 -3.88
N SER A 3 -17.13 5.04 -3.82
CA SER A 3 -18.19 5.10 -4.84
C SER A 3 -17.57 5.19 -6.23
N LYS A 4 -18.10 4.42 -7.20
CA LYS A 4 -17.63 4.44 -8.59
C LYS A 4 -17.84 5.81 -9.25
N ASP A 5 -18.75 6.61 -8.70
CA ASP A 5 -19.18 7.89 -9.27
C ASP A 5 -18.42 9.11 -8.70
N ASP A 6 -17.28 8.89 -8.03
CA ASP A 6 -16.47 9.98 -7.46
C ASP A 6 -15.02 9.97 -8.02
N PRO A 7 -14.82 10.45 -9.26
CA PRO A 7 -13.52 10.46 -9.92
C PRO A 7 -12.53 11.42 -9.26
N ASP A 8 -13.00 12.51 -8.67
CA ASP A 8 -12.15 13.50 -8.01
C ASP A 8 -11.57 12.93 -6.71
N PHE A 9 -12.39 12.23 -5.92
CA PHE A 9 -11.89 11.54 -4.74
C PHE A 9 -10.92 10.41 -5.11
N LYS A 10 -11.22 9.61 -6.14
CA LYS A 10 -10.28 8.60 -6.64
C LYS A 10 -8.94 9.23 -7.01
N LYS A 11 -8.94 10.31 -7.80
CA LYS A 11 -7.72 11.01 -8.20
C LYS A 11 -6.91 11.48 -7.00
N MET A 12 -7.56 12.06 -5.99
CA MET A 12 -6.90 12.48 -4.75
C MET A 12 -6.21 11.31 -4.05
N VAL A 13 -6.89 10.17 -3.91
CA VAL A 13 -6.34 8.97 -3.28
C VAL A 13 -5.15 8.42 -4.08
N ASP A 14 -5.28 8.33 -5.40
CA ASP A 14 -4.23 7.85 -6.29
C ASP A 14 -2.97 8.74 -6.21
N ASP A 15 -3.15 10.06 -6.17
CA ASP A 15 -2.05 11.03 -6.04
C ASP A 15 -1.32 10.88 -4.70
N VAL A 16 -2.05 10.65 -3.61
CA VAL A 16 -1.45 10.43 -2.28
C VAL A 16 -0.67 9.12 -2.24
N LEU A 17 -1.28 8.03 -2.72
CA LEU A 17 -0.63 6.72 -2.76
C LEU A 17 0.63 6.74 -3.62
N SER A 18 0.57 7.38 -4.79
CA SER A 18 1.72 7.51 -5.70
C SER A 18 2.89 8.25 -5.02
N LYS A 19 2.61 9.31 -4.26
CA LYS A 19 3.63 10.04 -3.50
C LYS A 19 4.25 9.19 -2.40
N LEU A 20 3.44 8.43 -1.65
CA LEU A 20 3.91 7.54 -0.59
C LEU A 20 4.79 6.41 -1.15
N MET A 21 4.42 5.86 -2.30
CA MET A 21 5.19 4.81 -2.97
C MET A 21 6.52 5.37 -3.49
N ALA A 22 6.49 6.51 -4.19
CA ALA A 22 7.70 7.15 -4.72
C ALA A 22 8.67 7.64 -3.63
N SER A 23 8.17 8.08 -2.47
CA SER A 23 9.00 8.51 -1.34
C SER A 23 9.59 7.35 -0.52
N GLY A 24 9.13 6.11 -0.76
CA GLY A 24 9.44 4.95 0.07
C GLY A 24 8.73 4.93 1.43
N GLU A 25 7.84 5.90 1.70
CA GLU A 25 7.04 5.93 2.92
C GLU A 25 6.04 4.78 2.98
N PHE A 26 5.53 4.34 1.82
CA PHE A 26 4.71 3.14 1.71
C PHE A 26 5.42 1.91 2.30
N THR A 27 6.69 1.70 1.97
CA THR A 27 7.49 0.58 2.49
C THR A 27 7.64 0.67 4.01
N LYS A 28 7.88 1.86 4.56
CA LYS A 28 7.94 2.06 6.02
C LYS A 28 6.62 1.73 6.72
N ILE A 29 5.50 2.09 6.10
CA ILE A 29 4.16 1.74 6.59
C ILE A 29 3.97 0.22 6.54
N TYR A 30 4.37 -0.43 5.44
CA TYR A 30 4.33 -1.89 5.32
C TYR A 30 5.15 -2.56 6.43
N ASP A 31 6.40 -2.13 6.62
CA ASP A 31 7.29 -2.72 7.63
C ASP A 31 6.72 -2.59 9.04
N LYS A 32 6.13 -1.43 9.37
CA LYS A 32 5.48 -1.20 10.66
C LYS A 32 4.38 -2.22 10.96
N TRP A 33 3.59 -2.59 9.95
CA TRP A 33 2.40 -3.43 10.16
C TRP A 33 2.62 -4.92 9.89
N PHE A 34 3.62 -5.27 9.08
CA PHE A 34 3.85 -6.66 8.65
C PHE A 34 5.21 -7.23 9.07
N MET A 35 6.19 -6.38 9.37
CA MET A 35 7.57 -6.78 9.71
C MET A 35 8.00 -6.34 11.11
N ALA A 36 7.15 -5.63 11.85
CA ALA A 36 7.38 -5.21 13.23
C ALA A 36 6.30 -5.78 14.16
N ALA A 37 6.57 -5.77 15.47
CA ALA A 37 5.59 -6.17 16.46
C ALA A 37 4.44 -5.15 16.50
N ILE A 38 3.20 -5.63 16.34
CA ILE A 38 2.00 -4.77 16.28
C ILE A 38 1.13 -4.93 17.54
N PRO A 39 0.48 -3.84 17.99
CA PRO A 39 -0.46 -3.90 19.10
C PRO A 39 -1.75 -4.66 18.73
N PRO A 40 -2.53 -5.14 19.73
CA PRO A 40 -2.27 -5.02 21.17
C PRO A 40 -1.40 -6.15 21.74
N LYS A 41 -1.21 -7.24 20.98
CA LYS A 41 -0.52 -8.45 21.48
C LYS A 41 0.99 -8.41 21.31
N ASN A 42 1.54 -7.37 20.67
CA ASN A 42 2.96 -7.19 20.40
C ASN A 42 3.57 -8.39 19.64
N ILE A 43 2.83 -8.90 18.65
CA ILE A 43 3.25 -10.02 17.79
C ILE A 43 3.71 -9.45 16.44
N ASN A 44 4.79 -9.99 15.89
CA ASN A 44 5.25 -9.69 14.55
C ASN A 44 4.71 -10.74 13.57
N LEU A 45 4.12 -10.30 12.46
CA LEU A 45 3.61 -11.20 11.41
C LEU A 45 4.73 -11.83 10.59
N ASN A 46 5.93 -11.22 10.57
CA ASN A 46 7.09 -11.63 9.77
C ASN A 46 6.72 -11.90 8.32
N PHE A 47 5.93 -11.00 7.72
CA PHE A 47 5.40 -11.18 6.39
C PHE A 47 6.12 -10.28 5.37
N PRO A 48 7.24 -10.72 4.77
CA PRO A 48 7.97 -9.90 3.81
C PRO A 48 7.11 -9.65 2.57
N MET A 49 7.23 -8.46 2.01
CA MET A 49 6.53 -8.10 0.78
C MET A 49 6.96 -9.04 -0.35
N THR A 50 6.01 -9.71 -0.99
CA THR A 50 6.28 -10.58 -2.14
C THR A 50 6.55 -9.76 -3.40
N GLU A 51 7.01 -10.42 -4.47
CA GLU A 51 7.40 -9.73 -5.72
C GLU A 51 6.24 -8.98 -6.38
N ALA A 52 5.01 -9.52 -6.31
CA ALA A 52 3.86 -8.88 -6.94
C ALA A 52 3.49 -7.51 -6.31
N PRO A 53 3.33 -7.38 -4.98
CA PRO A 53 3.15 -6.08 -4.34
C PRO A 53 4.34 -5.14 -4.54
N LYS A 54 5.59 -5.63 -4.51
CA LYS A 54 6.76 -4.80 -4.83
C LYS A 54 6.67 -4.21 -6.23
N GLY A 55 6.29 -5.02 -7.22
CA GLY A 55 6.06 -4.58 -8.59
C GLY A 55 4.98 -3.50 -8.67
N ARG A 56 3.88 -3.63 -7.90
CA ARG A 56 2.81 -2.62 -7.83
C ARG A 56 3.25 -1.32 -7.16
N VAL A 57 4.11 -1.39 -6.15
CA VAL A 57 4.68 -0.19 -5.51
C VAL A 57 5.63 0.54 -6.47
N ALA A 58 6.43 -0.20 -7.24
CA ALA A 58 7.30 0.38 -8.26
C ALA A 58 6.50 0.92 -9.47
N HIS A 59 5.39 0.26 -9.81
CA HIS A 59 4.55 0.58 -10.95
C HIS A 59 3.06 0.56 -10.56
N PRO A 60 2.56 1.64 -9.93
CA PRO A 60 1.15 1.73 -9.51
C PRO A 60 0.21 1.62 -10.73
N SER A 61 -0.88 0.88 -10.58
CA SER A 61 -1.82 0.61 -11.68
C SER A 61 -3.21 0.26 -11.15
N ASP A 62 -4.23 0.70 -11.89
CA ASP A 62 -5.65 0.39 -11.65
C ASP A 62 -6.07 -1.00 -12.14
N VAL A 63 -5.18 -1.75 -12.80
CA VAL A 63 -5.50 -3.08 -13.34
C VAL A 63 -5.66 -4.09 -12.21
N VAL A 64 -6.87 -4.64 -12.08
CA VAL A 64 -7.13 -5.84 -11.28
C VAL A 64 -6.65 -7.03 -12.10
N ASN A 65 -5.61 -7.75 -11.63
CA ASN A 65 -5.26 -9.02 -12.25
C ASN A 65 -6.28 -10.07 -11.77
N ASP A 66 -6.89 -10.80 -12.71
CA ASP A 66 -7.76 -11.95 -12.44
C ASP A 66 -7.01 -13.11 -11.76
#